data_AF-A0A1G9C9K7-F1
#
_entry.id   AF-A0A1G9C9K7-F1
#
_cell.length_a   1.000
_cell.length_b   1.000
_cell.length_c   1.000
_cell.angle_alpha   90.00
_cell.angle_beta   90.00
_cell.angle_gamma   90.00
#
_symmetry.space_group_name_H-M   'P 1'
#
loop_
_entity.id
_entity.type
_entity.pdbx_description
1 polymer ?
#
loop_
_entity_poly.entity_id
_entity_poly.type
_entity_poly.pdbx_seq_one_letter_code
_entity_poly.pdbx_strand_id
1 'polypeptide(L)'
;MIARLVELERRFWQYVETDTPPPADGSASAKMALRCLYPEDNGQVVDFSSHAGLTAAFIELKAVRQSIADKEKREAELKQMLQQAMGDASRAEFASGYLSWRKAKDSLGLDVTQLLKDKPYLQAKYPLLKPGARRFLVG
;
A
#
# COMPACT_ATOMS: atom_id res chain seq x y z
N MET A 1 -8.96 24.95 -14.50
CA MET A 1 -8.09 23.75 -14.51
C MET A 1 -6.60 24.10 -14.53
N ILE A 2 -6.16 25.21 -15.15
CA ILE A 2 -4.74 25.64 -15.19
C ILE A 2 -4.26 26.28 -13.87
N ALA A 3 -5.11 27.05 -13.18
CA ALA A 3 -4.74 27.76 -11.94
C ALA A 3 -4.19 26.85 -10.82
N ARG A 4 -4.74 25.63 -10.70
CA ARG A 4 -4.32 24.66 -9.67
C ARG A 4 -2.93 24.08 -9.94
N LEU A 5 -2.53 23.96 -11.20
CA LEU A 5 -1.20 23.47 -11.58
C LEU A 5 -0.12 24.53 -11.31
N VAL A 6 -0.42 25.79 -11.62
CA VAL A 6 0.48 26.94 -11.35
C VAL A 6 0.71 27.13 -9.85
N GLU A 7 -0.32 26.93 -9.02
CA GLU A 7 -0.18 27.05 -7.57
C GLU A 7 0.66 25.91 -6.96
N LEU A 8 0.51 24.68 -7.47
CA LEU A 8 1.32 23.54 -7.05
C LEU A 8 2.79 23.72 -7.44
N GLU A 9 3.07 24.27 -8.62
CA GLU A 9 4.42 24.58 -9.07
C GLU A 9 5.08 25.66 -8.20
N ARG A 10 4.36 26.74 -7.86
CA ARG A 10 4.88 27.77 -6.96
C ARG A 10 5.20 27.21 -5.57
N ARG A 11 4.33 26.37 -5.01
CA ARG A 11 4.58 25.71 -3.71
C ARG A 11 5.79 24.77 -3.79
N PHE A 12 5.92 24.03 -4.89
CA PHE A 12 7.08 23.17 -5.12
C PHE A 12 8.40 23.98 -5.13
N TRP A 13 8.46 25.06 -5.91
CA TRP A 13 9.65 25.92 -5.95
C TRP A 13 9.96 26.59 -4.61
N GLN A 14 8.94 26.95 -3.83
CA GLN A 14 9.14 27.48 -2.48
C GLN A 14 9.83 26.46 -1.56
N TYR A 15 9.48 25.17 -1.63
CA TYR A 15 10.17 24.12 -0.85
C TYR A 15 11.61 23.89 -1.34
N VAL A 16 11.86 24.00 -2.65
CA VAL A 16 13.20 23.89 -3.25
C VAL A 16 14.10 25.06 -2.85
N GLU A 17 13.58 26.29 -2.89
CA GLU A 17 14.33 27.50 -2.53
C GLU A 17 14.64 27.61 -1.04
N THR A 18 13.81 26.99 -0.18
CA THR A 18 13.94 27.07 1.29
C THR A 18 14.61 25.85 1.91
N ASP A 19 15.10 24.90 1.10
CA ASP A 19 15.67 23.62 1.53
C ASP A 19 14.81 22.90 2.58
N THR A 20 13.48 23.09 2.49
CA THR A 20 12.53 22.57 3.45
C THR A 20 11.90 21.33 2.82
N PRO A 21 12.08 20.12 3.40
CA PRO A 21 11.50 18.91 2.85
C PRO A 21 9.97 19.05 2.79
N PRO A 22 9.32 18.57 1.71
CA PRO A 22 7.88 18.65 1.59
C PRO A 22 7.23 17.97 2.80
N PRO A 23 6.13 18.52 3.34
CA PRO A 23 5.48 17.98 4.53
C PRO A 23 5.08 16.51 4.30
N ALA A 24 5.09 15.73 5.37
CA ALA A 24 4.55 14.36 5.37
C ALA A 24 3.01 14.40 5.29
N ASP A 25 2.52 14.80 4.13
CA ASP A 25 1.12 15.08 3.82
C ASP A 25 0.32 13.85 3.38
N GLY A 26 0.94 12.66 3.41
CA GLY A 26 0.36 11.40 2.96
C GLY A 26 0.35 11.19 1.44
N SER A 27 0.93 12.12 0.67
CA SER A 27 1.02 12.01 -0.80
C SER A 27 2.00 10.93 -1.26
N ALA A 28 1.81 10.43 -2.49
CA ALA A 28 2.75 9.52 -3.12
C ALA A 28 4.15 10.14 -3.28
N SER A 29 4.22 11.45 -3.54
CA SER A 29 5.47 12.22 -3.64
C SER A 29 6.19 12.32 -2.30
N ALA A 30 5.51 12.60 -1.19
CA ALA A 30 6.12 12.61 0.14
C ALA A 30 6.68 11.22 0.51
N LYS A 31 5.94 10.15 0.19
CA LYS A 31 6.41 8.77 0.37
C LYS A 31 7.68 8.46 -0.45
N MET A 32 7.74 8.93 -1.71
CA MET A 32 8.93 8.76 -2.54
C MET A 32 10.11 9.57 -2.01
N ALA A 33 9.89 10.83 -1.64
CA ALA A 33 10.90 11.71 -1.06
C ALA A 33 11.52 11.08 0.20
N LEU A 34 10.70 10.58 1.13
CA LEU A 34 11.19 9.91 2.34
C LEU A 34 12.05 8.67 2.06
N ARG A 35 11.74 7.90 1.01
CA ARG A 35 12.56 6.76 0.59
C ARG A 35 13.90 7.17 -0.01
N CYS A 36 13.93 8.29 -0.72
CA CYS A 36 15.16 8.85 -1.29
C CYS A 36 16.04 9.48 -0.20
N LEU A 37 15.45 10.17 0.77
CA LEU A 37 16.17 10.82 1.87
C LEU A 37 16.74 9.80 2.87
N TYR A 38 16.02 8.71 3.13
CA TYR A 38 16.41 7.69 4.10
C TYR A 38 16.43 6.30 3.47
N PRO A 39 17.40 5.98 2.58
CA PRO A 39 17.45 4.71 1.86
C PRO A 39 17.86 3.53 2.74
N GLU A 40 18.71 3.76 3.74
CA GLU A 40 19.24 2.75 4.67
C GLU A 40 18.88 3.10 6.12
N ASP A 41 18.86 2.09 6.99
CA ASP A 41 18.86 2.31 8.44
C ASP A 41 20.29 2.16 8.99
N ASN A 42 20.53 2.76 10.15
CA ASN A 42 21.82 2.72 10.84
C ASN A 42 21.76 1.94 12.16
N GLY A 43 20.69 1.18 12.40
CA GLY A 43 20.44 0.44 13.64
C GLY A 43 20.20 1.27 14.90
N GLN A 44 20.19 2.61 14.82
CA GLN A 44 19.95 3.45 15.99
C GLN A 44 18.47 3.41 16.41
N VAL A 45 18.25 3.39 17.72
CA VAL A 45 16.93 3.49 18.33
C VAL A 45 16.77 4.89 18.91
N VAL A 46 15.72 5.60 18.49
CA VAL A 46 15.37 6.92 19.01
C VAL A 46 14.13 6.79 19.89
N ASP A 47 14.17 7.38 21.08
CA ASP A 47 13.03 7.41 21.99
C ASP A 47 12.20 8.69 21.77
N PHE A 48 10.95 8.51 21.33
CA PHE A 48 9.96 9.59 21.17
C PHE A 48 8.89 9.60 22.27
N SER A 49 9.03 8.80 23.32
CA SER A 49 8.04 8.66 24.41
C SER A 49 7.65 9.98 25.06
N SER A 50 8.58 10.93 25.15
CA SER A 50 8.39 12.25 25.75
C SER A 50 7.91 13.32 24.75
N HIS A 51 7.84 12.99 23.46
CA HIS A 51 7.45 13.93 22.41
C HIS A 51 5.93 13.85 22.15
N ALA A 52 5.15 14.62 22.91
CA ALA A 52 3.68 14.60 22.88
C ALA A 52 3.05 14.55 21.48
N GLY A 53 3.53 15.36 20.53
CA GLY A 53 3.02 15.38 19.15
C GLY A 53 3.23 14.06 18.38
N LEU A 54 4.40 13.43 18.51
CA LEU A 54 4.72 12.18 17.82
C LEU A 54 4.07 10.98 18.52
N THR A 55 3.97 11.02 19.84
CA THR A 55 3.19 10.03 20.62
C THR A 55 1.72 10.05 20.22
N ALA A 56 1.11 11.23 20.09
CA ALA A 56 -0.27 11.37 19.64
C ALA A 56 -0.46 10.82 18.22
N ALA A 57 0.42 11.18 17.29
CA ALA A 57 0.39 10.66 15.91
C ALA A 57 0.56 9.14 15.86
N PHE A 58 1.42 8.56 16.71
CA PHE A 58 1.60 7.11 16.80
C PHE A 58 0.35 6.39 17.30
N ILE A 59 -0.29 6.92 18.35
CA ILE A 59 -1.55 6.37 18.89
C ILE A 59 -2.66 6.46 17.83
N GLU A 60 -2.81 7.61 17.18
CA GLU A 60 -3.78 7.81 16.10
C GLU A 60 -3.54 6.81 14.95
N LEU A 61 -2.29 6.62 14.53
CA LEU A 61 -1.94 5.66 13.49
C LEU A 61 -2.36 4.23 13.85
N LYS A 62 -2.16 3.80 15.11
CA LYS A 62 -2.62 2.49 15.58
C LYS A 62 -4.14 2.37 15.51
N ALA A 63 -4.87 3.40 15.96
CA ALA A 63 -6.33 3.42 15.92
C ALA A 63 -6.87 3.37 14.48
N VAL A 64 -6.27 4.14 13.55
CA VAL A 64 -6.65 4.14 12.13
C VAL A 64 -6.42 2.76 11.50
N ARG A 65 -5.27 2.11 11.78
CA ARG A 65 -5.00 0.75 11.27
C ARG A 65 -6.02 -0.26 11.77
N GLN A 66 -6.39 -0.19 13.04
CA GLN A 66 -7.42 -1.07 13.59
C GLN A 66 -8.76 -0.84 12.90
N SER A 67 -9.18 0.42 12.73
CA SER A 67 -10.43 0.75 12.03
C SER A 67 -10.45 0.26 10.57
N ILE A 68 -9.31 0.33 9.86
CA ILE A 68 -9.19 -0.21 8.51
C ILE A 68 -9.37 -1.73 8.54
N ALA A 69 -8.67 -2.43 9.42
CA ALA A 69 -8.78 -3.89 9.55
C ALA A 69 -10.22 -4.34 9.88
N ASP A 70 -10.90 -3.62 10.77
CA ASP A 70 -12.30 -3.92 11.12
C ASP A 70 -13.24 -3.69 9.93
N LYS A 71 -13.02 -2.62 9.15
CA LYS A 71 -13.80 -2.33 7.93
C LYS A 71 -13.53 -3.34 6.83
N GLU A 72 -12.29 -3.75 6.61
CA GLU A 72 -11.91 -4.80 5.66
C GLU A 72 -12.54 -6.14 6.05
N LYS A 73 -12.51 -6.49 7.34
CA LYS A 73 -13.21 -7.68 7.84
C LYS A 73 -14.71 -7.60 7.56
N ARG A 74 -15.34 -6.46 7.86
CA ARG A 74 -16.78 -6.28 7.62
C ARG A 74 -17.12 -6.33 6.14
N GLU A 75 -16.29 -5.75 5.28
CA GLU A 75 -16.44 -5.83 3.82
C GLU A 75 -16.36 -7.29 3.36
N ALA A 76 -15.40 -8.06 3.87
CA ALA A 76 -15.25 -9.48 3.54
C ALA A 76 -16.47 -10.32 3.97
N GLU A 77 -16.98 -10.11 5.19
CA GLU A 77 -18.21 -10.76 5.67
C GLU A 77 -19.41 -10.46 4.75
N LEU A 78 -19.59 -9.19 4.35
CA LEU A 78 -20.67 -8.79 3.46
C LEU A 78 -20.51 -9.39 2.05
N LYS A 79 -19.28 -9.40 1.51
CA LYS A 79 -19.00 -10.06 0.23
C LYS A 79 -19.33 -11.54 0.27
N GLN A 80 -18.93 -12.24 1.31
CA GLN A 80 -19.22 -13.67 1.49
C GLN A 80 -20.71 -13.94 1.60
N MET A 81 -21.45 -13.12 2.36
CA MET A 81 -22.90 -13.22 2.47
C MET A 81 -23.59 -13.05 1.10
N LEU A 82 -23.17 -12.07 0.30
CA LEU A 82 -23.72 -11.83 -1.04
C LEU A 82 -23.35 -12.97 -2.00
N GLN A 83 -22.11 -13.46 -1.96
CA GLN A 83 -21.68 -14.63 -2.75
C GLN A 83 -22.48 -15.88 -2.40
N GLN A 84 -22.68 -16.15 -1.11
CA GLN A 84 -23.49 -17.28 -0.65
C GLN A 84 -24.95 -17.15 -1.12
N ALA A 85 -25.51 -15.95 -1.08
CA ALA A 85 -26.86 -15.69 -1.59
C ALA A 85 -26.97 -15.82 -3.11
N MET A 86 -25.91 -15.49 -3.86
CA MET A 86 -25.86 -15.66 -5.31
C MET A 86 -25.71 -17.11 -5.75
N GLY A 87 -25.01 -17.95 -4.97
CA GLY A 87 -24.68 -19.32 -5.38
C GLY A 87 -23.98 -19.34 -6.74
N ASP A 88 -24.56 -20.06 -7.69
CA ASP A 88 -24.01 -20.18 -9.06
C ASP A 88 -24.41 -19.02 -9.99
N ALA A 89 -25.22 -18.07 -9.52
CA ALA A 89 -25.68 -16.96 -10.33
C ALA A 89 -24.52 -16.02 -10.70
N SER A 90 -24.43 -15.64 -11.97
CA SER A 90 -23.38 -14.75 -12.47
C SER A 90 -23.61 -13.26 -12.15
N ARG A 91 -24.83 -12.89 -11.73
CA ARG A 91 -25.26 -11.52 -11.46
C ARG A 91 -26.49 -11.50 -10.53
N ALA A 92 -26.53 -10.54 -9.62
CA ALA A 92 -27.66 -10.21 -8.77
C ALA A 92 -28.07 -8.74 -9.00
N GLU A 93 -29.37 -8.47 -9.08
CA GLU A 93 -29.95 -7.14 -9.23
C GLU A 93 -30.51 -6.65 -7.89
N PHE A 94 -30.32 -5.37 -7.60
CA PHE A 94 -30.82 -4.68 -6.42
C PHE A 94 -31.48 -3.37 -6.83
N ALA A 95 -32.31 -2.79 -5.96
CA ALA A 95 -32.96 -1.51 -6.23
C ALA A 95 -31.94 -0.36 -6.46
N SER A 96 -30.75 -0.45 -5.89
CA SER A 96 -29.69 0.58 -5.97
C SER A 96 -28.54 0.23 -6.92
N GLY A 97 -28.63 -0.87 -7.68
CA GLY A 97 -27.56 -1.30 -8.59
C GLY A 97 -27.47 -2.82 -8.74
N TYR A 98 -26.34 -3.32 -9.20
CA TYR A 98 -26.14 -4.75 -9.43
C TYR A 98 -24.78 -5.21 -8.91
N LEU A 99 -24.67 -6.52 -8.67
CA LEU A 99 -23.42 -7.18 -8.34
C LEU A 99 -23.19 -8.34 -9.30
N SER A 100 -21.97 -8.47 -9.86
CA SER A 100 -21.61 -9.58 -10.74
C SER A 100 -20.45 -10.35 -10.16
N TRP A 101 -20.60 -11.67 -10.08
CA TRP A 101 -19.56 -12.59 -9.63
C TRP A 101 -19.50 -13.74 -10.63
N ARG A 102 -18.37 -13.89 -11.32
CA ARG A 102 -18.22 -14.85 -12.42
C ARG A 102 -16.88 -15.56 -12.29
N LYS A 103 -16.87 -16.85 -12.62
CA LYS A 103 -15.61 -17.59 -12.78
C LYS A 103 -14.81 -16.96 -13.92
N ALA A 104 -13.58 -16.56 -13.63
CA ALA A 104 -12.65 -16.15 -14.69
C ALA A 104 -12.31 -17.35 -15.58
N LYS A 105 -11.90 -17.08 -16.83
CA LYS A 105 -11.43 -18.13 -17.74
C LYS A 105 -10.20 -18.79 -17.12
N ASP A 106 -10.16 -20.13 -17.15
CA ASP A 106 -9.00 -20.87 -16.69
C ASP A 106 -7.78 -20.49 -17.54
N SER A 107 -6.72 -20.06 -16.87
CA SER A 107 -5.46 -19.66 -17.49
C SER A 107 -4.33 -20.53 -16.98
N LEU A 108 -3.49 -21.02 -17.90
CA LEU A 108 -2.28 -21.74 -17.55
C LEU A 108 -1.19 -20.73 -17.16
N GLY A 109 -0.65 -20.90 -15.95
CA GLY A 109 0.52 -20.18 -15.47
C GLY A 109 1.75 -21.09 -15.45
N LEU A 110 2.94 -20.49 -15.48
CA LEU A 110 4.18 -21.22 -15.26
C LEU A 110 4.38 -21.45 -13.76
N ASP A 111 4.46 -22.72 -13.33
CA ASP A 111 4.85 -23.04 -11.96
C ASP A 111 6.35 -22.86 -11.78
N VAL A 112 6.74 -21.66 -11.35
CA VAL A 112 8.13 -21.30 -11.08
C VAL A 112 8.71 -22.15 -9.95
N THR A 113 7.89 -22.57 -8.98
CA THR A 113 8.36 -23.37 -7.83
C THR A 113 8.79 -24.75 -8.29
N GLN A 114 7.95 -25.42 -9.09
CA GLN A 114 8.28 -26.72 -9.65
C GLN A 114 9.44 -26.61 -10.66
N LEU A 115 9.42 -25.59 -11.52
CA LEU A 115 10.50 -25.35 -12.49
C LEU A 115 11.87 -25.19 -11.81
N LEU A 116 11.94 -24.44 -10.71
CA LEU A 116 13.19 -24.22 -9.98
C LEU A 116 13.64 -25.46 -9.19
N LYS A 117 12.70 -26.32 -8.75
CA LYS A 117 13.05 -27.63 -8.16
C LYS A 117 13.68 -28.55 -9.21
N ASP A 118 13.09 -28.62 -10.41
CA ASP A 118 13.59 -29.48 -11.48
C ASP A 118 14.88 -28.94 -12.11
N LYS A 119 15.04 -27.61 -12.14
CA LYS A 119 16.15 -26.91 -12.80
C LYS A 119 16.72 -25.79 -11.92
N PRO A 120 17.42 -26.12 -10.83
CA PRO A 120 17.96 -25.12 -9.90
C PRO A 120 18.99 -24.17 -10.56
N TYR A 121 19.67 -24.63 -11.61
CA TYR A 121 20.61 -23.79 -12.38
C TYR A 121 19.95 -22.56 -13.03
N LEU A 122 18.63 -22.57 -13.26
CA LEU A 122 17.92 -21.42 -13.83
C LEU A 122 17.90 -20.23 -12.88
N GLN A 123 17.83 -20.46 -11.57
CA GLN A 123 17.90 -19.39 -10.58
C GLN A 123 19.27 -18.71 -10.59
N ALA A 124 20.35 -19.49 -10.74
CA ALA A 124 21.70 -18.96 -10.86
C ALA A 124 21.95 -18.25 -12.20
N LYS A 125 21.30 -18.71 -13.28
CA LYS A 125 21.46 -18.14 -14.63
C LYS A 125 20.67 -16.84 -14.84
N TYR A 126 19.52 -16.70 -14.16
CA TYR A 126 18.65 -15.54 -14.29
C TYR A 126 18.35 -14.89 -12.92
N PRO A 127 19.38 -14.41 -12.20
CA PRO A 127 19.16 -13.75 -10.93
C PRO A 127 18.47 -12.40 -11.16
N LEU A 128 17.32 -12.20 -10.53
CA LEU A 128 16.66 -10.89 -10.45
C LEU A 128 16.95 -10.29 -9.08
N LEU A 129 17.86 -9.32 -9.03
CA LEU A 129 18.09 -8.54 -7.82
C LEU A 129 16.94 -7.54 -7.66
N LYS A 130 16.10 -7.76 -6.65
CA LYS A 130 15.12 -6.78 -6.20
C LYS A 130 15.74 -6.02 -5.03
N PRO A 131 16.19 -4.76 -5.21
CA PRO A 131 16.77 -4.00 -4.10
C PRO A 131 15.76 -3.89 -2.97
N GLY A 132 16.23 -4.13 -1.74
CA GLY A 132 15.43 -3.94 -0.54
C GLY A 132 15.07 -2.47 -0.35
N ALA A 133 13.95 -2.22 0.32
CA ALA A 133 13.56 -0.89 0.75
C ALA A 133 13.24 -0.92 2.24
N ARG A 134 13.50 0.19 2.95
CA ARG A 134 13.14 0.31 4.37
C ARG A 134 11.65 0.00 4.56
N ARG A 135 11.37 -0.84 5.55
CA ARG A 135 10.02 -1.30 5.89
C ARG A 135 9.52 -0.48 7.06
N PHE A 136 8.25 -0.06 6.98
CA PHE A 136 7.58 0.63 8.06
C PHE A 136 6.67 -0.36 8.81
N LEU A 137 7.09 -0.77 10.01
CA LEU A 137 6.37 -1.72 10.86
C LEU A 137 5.82 -0.98 12.09
N VAL A 138 4.63 -1.38 12.55
CA VAL A 138 4.00 -0.84 13.76
C VAL A 138 3.65 -2.02 14.64
N GLY A 139 4.10 -1.98 15.89
CA GLY A 139 3.71 -2.92 16.97
C GLY A 139 2.73 -2.27 17.94
#